data_AF-A0A853DNC5-F1
#
_entry.id   AF-A0A853DNC5-F1
#
_cell.length_a   1.000
_cell.length_b   1.000
_cell.length_c   1.000
_cell.angle_alpha   90.00
_cell.angle_beta   90.00
_cell.angle_gamma   90.00
#
_symmetry.space_group_name_H-M   'P 1'
#
loop_
_entity.id
_entity.type
_entity.pdbx_description
1 polymer ?
#
loop_
_entity_poly.entity_id
_entity_poly.type
_entity_poly.pdbx_seq_one_letter_code
_entity_poly.pdbx_strand_id
1 'polypeptide(L)'
;MQVFHVYIDDLRFTFVDRAPVDELKERVVQASRSDGDFVAITQSSRPPTELFVTCQTRVRIETATIPRETAADHASGEDEDDAFWFDFDSLS
;
A
#
# COMPACT_ATOMS: atom_id res chain seq x y z
N MET A 1 -10.52 0.25 6.19
CA MET A 1 -9.28 0.82 5.65
C MET A 1 -8.14 -0.01 6.20
N GLN A 2 -7.38 -0.67 5.33
CA GLN A 2 -6.25 -1.51 5.67
C GLN A 2 -4.98 -0.88 5.11
N VAL A 3 -3.90 -0.96 5.88
CA VAL A 3 -2.57 -0.56 5.40
C VAL A 3 -1.83 -1.83 5.01
N PHE A 4 -1.14 -1.78 3.89
CA PHE A 4 -0.28 -2.88 3.46
C PHE A 4 0.93 -2.34 2.70
N HIS A 5 1.99 -3.14 2.71
CA HIS A 5 3.18 -2.91 1.93
C HIS A 5 3.17 -3.85 0.74
N VAL A 6 3.43 -3.30 -0.44
CA VAL A 6 3.70 -4.08 -1.65
C VAL A 6 5.18 -3.90 -1.97
N TYR A 7 5.89 -5.01 -2.05
CA TYR A 7 7.26 -5.07 -2.49
C TYR A 7 7.26 -5.59 -3.92
N ILE A 8 7.91 -4.85 -4.82
CA ILE A 8 8.06 -5.21 -6.23
C ILE A 8 9.56 -5.20 -6.50
N ASP A 9 10.10 -6.38 -6.76
CA ASP A 9 11.55 -6.60 -6.83
C ASP A 9 12.22 -6.06 -5.56
N ASP A 10 12.99 -4.98 -5.66
CA ASP A 10 13.69 -4.35 -4.53
C ASP A 10 13.01 -3.06 -4.00
N LEU A 11 11.88 -2.66 -4.59
CA LEU A 11 11.15 -1.45 -4.21
C LEU A 11 10.03 -1.77 -3.24
N ARG A 12 9.88 -0.93 -2.20
CA ARG A 12 8.77 -1.00 -1.23
C ARG A 12 7.83 0.16 -1.41
N PHE A 13 6.54 -0.15 -1.51
CA PHE A 13 5.46 0.81 -1.59
C PHE A 13 4.47 0.60 -0.44
N THR A 14 3.96 1.69 0.13
CA THR A 14 2.94 1.64 1.19
C THR A 14 1.61 2.14 0.64
N PHE A 15 0.58 1.31 0.81
CA PHE A 15 -0.76 1.60 0.31
C PHE A 15 -1.79 1.55 1.44
N VAL A 16 -2.81 2.39 1.30
CA VAL A 16 -3.95 2.47 2.21
C VAL A 16 -5.22 2.29 1.39
N ASP A 17 -5.73 1.06 1.33
CA ASP A 17 -6.94 0.72 0.58
C ASP A 17 -8.12 0.46 1.52
N ARG A 18 -9.33 0.66 1.01
CA ARG A 18 -10.58 0.25 1.66
C ARG A 18 -10.93 -1.20 1.30
N ALA A 19 -10.49 -1.69 0.15
CA ALA A 19 -10.69 -3.06 -0.28
C ALA A 19 -9.84 -4.06 0.55
N PRO A 20 -10.30 -5.30 0.72
CA PRO A 20 -9.51 -6.36 1.37
C PRO A 20 -8.23 -6.66 0.59
N VAL A 21 -7.11 -6.85 1.31
CA VAL A 21 -5.82 -7.21 0.70
C VAL A 21 -5.87 -8.53 -0.10
N ASP A 22 -6.78 -9.44 0.24
CA ASP A 22 -6.87 -10.75 -0.42
C ASP A 22 -7.36 -10.65 -1.87
N GLU A 23 -8.26 -9.71 -2.17
CA GLU A 23 -8.69 -9.43 -3.54
C GLU A 23 -7.53 -8.88 -4.40
N LEU A 24 -6.63 -8.09 -3.79
CA LEU A 24 -5.43 -7.63 -4.47
C LEU A 24 -4.49 -8.81 -4.78
N LYS A 25 -4.28 -9.72 -3.82
CA LYS A 25 -3.44 -10.92 -4.04
C LYS A 25 -3.98 -11.76 -5.19
N GLU A 26 -5.28 -12.00 -5.25
CA GLU A 26 -5.89 -12.76 -6.33
C GLU A 26 -5.66 -12.11 -7.70
N ARG A 27 -5.86 -10.79 -7.82
CA ARG A 27 -5.62 -10.07 -9.07
C ARG A 27 -4.15 -10.11 -9.50
N VAL A 28 -3.21 -9.95 -8.57
CA VAL A 28 -1.77 -10.10 -8.84
C VAL A 28 -1.43 -11.51 -9.34
N VAL A 29 -2.00 -12.55 -8.73
CA VAL A 29 -1.81 -13.93 -9.18
C VAL A 29 -2.37 -14.14 -10.58
N GLN A 30 -3.57 -13.64 -10.87
CA GLN A 30 -4.17 -13.74 -12.21
C GLN A 30 -3.33 -13.02 -13.28
N ALA A 31 -2.88 -11.80 -12.99
CA ALA A 31 -2.00 -11.03 -13.87
C ALA A 31 -0.69 -11.78 -14.16
N SER A 32 -0.06 -12.34 -13.11
CA SER A 32 1.18 -13.13 -13.25
C SER A 32 1.03 -14.37 -14.13
N ARG A 33 -0.20 -14.89 -14.28
CA ARG A 33 -0.52 -16.07 -15.10
C ARG A 33 -0.91 -15.72 -16.53
N SER A 34 -1.13 -14.45 -16.84
CA SER A 34 -1.75 -14.00 -18.10
C SER A 34 -0.77 -13.24 -19.00
N ASP A 35 0.45 -13.74 -19.20
CA ASP A 35 1.54 -13.09 -19.96
C ASP A 35 1.88 -11.63 -19.57
N GLY A 36 1.28 -11.10 -18.50
CA GLY A 36 1.37 -9.70 -18.12
C GLY A 36 0.01 -9.01 -18.10
N ASP A 37 -0.37 -8.40 -16.97
CA ASP A 37 -1.57 -7.55 -16.89
C ASP A 37 -1.40 -6.39 -15.90
N PHE A 38 -2.23 -5.36 -16.04
CA PHE A 38 -2.28 -4.22 -15.14
C PHE A 38 -3.20 -4.49 -13.94
N VAL A 39 -2.65 -4.32 -12.74
CA VAL A 39 -3.37 -4.45 -11.48
C VAL A 39 -3.50 -3.07 -10.84
N ALA A 40 -4.73 -2.55 -10.80
CA ALA A 40 -5.03 -1.29 -10.12
C ALA A 40 -5.12 -1.47 -8.60
N ILE A 41 -4.39 -0.65 -7.86
CA ILE A 41 -4.47 -0.50 -6.41
C ILE A 41 -5.18 0.82 -6.10
N THR A 42 -6.35 0.71 -5.48
CA THR A 42 -7.10 1.87 -5.00
C THR A 42 -6.41 2.45 -3.78
N GLN A 43 -6.24 3.76 -3.76
CA GLN A 43 -5.72 4.47 -2.61
C GLN A 43 -6.82 5.36 -2.03
N SER A 44 -6.92 5.39 -0.70
CA SER A 44 -8.00 6.11 -0.03
C SER A 44 -7.86 7.64 -0.17
N SER A 45 -6.64 8.15 -0.32
CA SER A 45 -6.30 9.58 -0.34
C SER A 45 -5.48 10.01 -1.55
N ARG A 46 -5.26 9.11 -2.52
CA ARG A 46 -4.44 9.34 -3.71
C ARG A 46 -5.11 8.73 -4.94
N PRO A 47 -4.76 9.18 -6.16
CA PRO A 47 -5.20 8.51 -7.39
C PRO A 47 -4.85 7.01 -7.38
N PRO A 48 -5.65 6.14 -8.01
CA PRO A 48 -5.30 4.73 -8.15
C PRO A 48 -3.91 4.56 -8.78
N THR A 49 -3.14 3.63 -8.24
CA THR A 49 -1.82 3.26 -8.79
C THR A 49 -1.97 1.96 -9.56
N GLU A 50 -1.44 1.89 -10.78
CA GLU A 50 -1.45 0.66 -11.58
C GLU A 50 -0.08 -0.01 -11.56
N LEU A 51 -0.08 -1.32 -11.36
CA LEU A 51 1.12 -2.16 -11.42
C LEU A 51 1.02 -3.08 -12.61
N PHE A 52 1.99 -3.05 -13.51
CA PHE A 52 2.11 -4.08 -14.54
C PHE A 52 2.82 -5.31 -13.97
N VAL A 53 2.10 -6.43 -13.88
CA VAL A 53 2.59 -7.66 -13.26
C VAL A 53 2.71 -8.75 -14.31
N THR A 54 3.89 -9.34 -14.42
CA THR A 54 4.19 -10.48 -15.31
C THR A 54 4.54 -11.73 -14.49
N CYS A 55 4.72 -12.87 -15.16
CA CYS A 55 5.20 -14.10 -14.53
C CYS A 55 6.63 -14.01 -13.95
N GLN A 56 7.39 -12.97 -14.34
CA GLN A 56 8.75 -12.73 -13.85
C GLN A 56 8.80 -11.72 -12.69
N THR A 57 7.72 -10.97 -12.47
CA THR A 57 7.66 -9.91 -11.45
C THR A 57 7.63 -10.52 -10.05
N ARG A 58 8.59 -10.16 -9.20
CA ARG A 58 8.64 -10.64 -7.81
C ARG A 58 7.79 -9.72 -6.94
N VAL A 59 6.62 -10.20 -6.52
CA VAL A 59 5.71 -9.43 -5.67
C VAL A 59 5.59 -10.07 -4.28
N ARG A 60 5.77 -9.28 -3.23
CA ARG A 60 5.41 -9.65 -1.85
C ARG A 60 4.42 -8.63 -1.31
N ILE A 61 3.34 -9.09 -0.68
CA ILE A 61 2.32 -8.21 -0.08
C ILE A 61 2.25 -8.53 1.42
N GLU A 62 2.44 -7.52 2.26
CA GLU A 62 2.41 -7.64 3.72
C GLU A 62 1.36 -6.70 4.30
N THR A 63 0.41 -7.25 5.04
CA THR A 63 -0.57 -6.44 5.77
C THR A 63 0.11 -5.78 6.96
N ALA A 64 0.05 -4.45 7.03
CA ALA A 64 0.49 -3.69 8.18
C ALA A 64 -0.70 -3.43 9.11
N THR A 65 -0.59 -3.86 10.36
CA THR A 65 -1.56 -3.48 11.38
C THR A 65 -1.17 -2.09 11.89
N ILE A 66 -2.01 -1.08 11.68
CA ILE A 66 -1.87 0.16 12.44
C ILE A 66 -2.23 -0.19 13.89
N PRO A 67 -1.35 0.04 14.88
CA PRO A 67 -1.75 -0.05 16.27
C PRO A 67 -2.92 0.91 16.48
N ARG A 68 -4.11 0.40 16.75
CA ARG A 68 -5.20 1.24 17.25
C ARG A 68 -4.81 1.61 18.67
N GLU A 69 -4.18 2.77 18.85
CA GLU A 69 -4.08 3.36 20.17
C GLU A 69 -5.48 3.38 20.77
N THR A 70 -5.60 2.74 21.93
CA THR A 70 -6.80 2.81 22.73
C THR A 70 -6.70 4.11 23.51
N ALA A 71 -6.87 5.25 22.82
CA ALA A 71 -6.85 6.57 23.44
C ALA A 71 -8.22 6.84 24.10
N ALA A 72 -8.50 6.10 25.18
CA ALA A 72 -9.25 6.67 26.28
C ALA A 72 -8.20 7.28 27.22
N ASP A 73 -8.43 8.53 27.63
CA ASP A 73 -7.53 9.37 28.44
C ASP A 73 -6.26 9.86 27.73
N HIS A 74 -6.35 11.01 27.06
CA HIS A 74 -5.91 12.26 27.69
C HIS A 74 -6.25 13.46 26.80
N ALA A 75 -6.71 14.50 27.46
CA ALA A 75 -7.13 15.76 26.86
C ALA A 75 -5.96 16.54 26.25
N SER A 76 -6.32 17.40 25.30
CA SER A 76 -5.61 18.61 24.83
C SER A 76 -4.34 18.42 24.00
N GLY A 77 -4.54 18.57 22.68
CA GLY A 77 -3.77 19.52 21.87
C GLY A 77 -2.49 18.98 21.25
N GLU A 78 -2.49 18.98 19.91
CA GLU A 78 -1.33 18.75 19.03
C GLU A 78 -0.92 17.28 18.87
N ASP A 79 -1.82 16.49 18.25
CA ASP A 79 -1.43 15.21 17.65
C ASP A 79 -0.62 15.50 16.37
N GLU A 80 0.70 15.56 16.55
CA GLU A 80 1.71 15.28 15.54
C GLU A 80 1.53 13.82 15.06
N ASP A 81 0.53 13.59 14.19
CA ASP A 81 0.44 12.38 13.36
C ASP A 81 1.59 12.44 12.33
N ASP A 82 2.81 12.20 12.82
CA ASP A 82 4.07 12.19 12.08
C ASP A 82 4.15 10.95 11.17
N ALA A 83 3.26 10.90 10.19
CA ALA A 83 3.47 10.13 8.99
C ALA A 83 4.57 10.83 8.17
N PHE A 84 5.82 10.45 8.41
CA PHE A 84 6.96 10.92 7.63
C PHE A 84 6.83 10.46 6.17
N TRP A 85 6.42 11.37 5.29
CA TRP A 85 6.43 11.15 3.85
C TRP A 85 7.71 11.77 3.29
N PHE A 86 8.64 10.92 2.84
CA PHE A 86 9.82 11.37 2.13
C PHE A 86 9.44 11.72 0.68
N ASP A 87 9.62 12.97 0.28
CA ASP A 87 9.35 13.44 -1.08
C ASP A 87 10.68 13.52 -1.86
N PHE A 88 10.84 12.66 -2.87
CA PHE A 88 12.08 12.61 -3.67
C PHE A 88 12.20 13.81 -4.63
N ASP A 89 11.12 14.54 -4.87
CA ASP A 89 11.11 15.78 -5.67
C ASP A 89 11.73 16.98 -4.92
N SER A 90 12.07 16.84 -3.64
CA SER A 90 12.75 17.88 -2.86
C SER A 90 14.27 17.92 -3.06
N LEU A 91 14.82 17.13 -3.99
CA LEU A 91 16.27 17.04 -4.28
C LEU A 91 16.73 17.83 -5.52
N SER A 92 15.93 18.75 -6.05
CA SER A 92 16.34 19.64 -7.16
C SER A 92 16.81 21.02 -6.68
#